data_AF-A0A0J9BES2-F1
#
_entry.id   AF-A0A0J9BES2-F1
#
_cell.length_a   1.000
_cell.length_b   1.000
_cell.length_c   1.000
_cell.angle_alpha   90.00
_cell.angle_beta   90.00
_cell.angle_gamma   90.00
#
_symmetry.space_group_name_H-M   'P 1'
#
loop_
_entity.id
_entity.type
_entity.pdbx_description
1 polymer ?
#
loop_
_entity_poly.entity_id
_entity_poly.type
_entity_poly.pdbx_seq_one_letter_code
_entity_poly.pdbx_strand_id
1 'polypeptide(L)'
;MEFAGADIFPQGFAAVAANLRDFTGTNMLCDIGNGTMNVMYINERRPVPDKCYMEKFGTHQCMLAIRESVLRQFGKVLDNATIERVLRHGKADIADRYLTAIRETATEYVSGIFRRLREHEYDSEPMKLYVVGGGSCLVKNFGDYEKGRVIFNDDICATAKGYELLAERRMRKAGGIV
;
A
#
# COMPACT_ATOMS: atom_id res chain seq x y z
N MET A 1 -33.40 -0.58 -5.47
CA MET A 1 -32.29 0.37 -5.71
C MET A 1 -31.95 0.27 -7.19
N GLU A 2 -32.03 1.38 -7.92
CA GLU A 2 -31.62 1.46 -9.33
C GLU A 2 -30.37 2.33 -9.44
N PHE A 3 -29.40 1.91 -10.26
CA PHE A 3 -28.16 2.66 -10.50
C PHE A 3 -28.29 3.46 -11.80
N ALA A 4 -28.06 4.78 -11.73
CA ALA A 4 -28.14 5.67 -12.90
C ALA A 4 -26.93 5.57 -13.86
N GLY A 5 -25.83 4.96 -13.40
CA GLY A 5 -24.60 4.79 -14.17
C GLY A 5 -23.44 4.30 -13.30
N ALA A 6 -22.28 4.08 -13.92
CA ALA A 6 -21.05 3.71 -13.23
C ALA A 6 -19.82 4.35 -13.92
N ASP A 7 -18.88 4.82 -13.12
CA ASP A 7 -17.57 5.29 -13.56
C ASP A 7 -16.49 4.41 -12.96
N ILE A 8 -15.45 4.14 -13.75
CA ILE A 8 -14.33 3.27 -13.35
C ILE A 8 -13.06 4.11 -13.30
N PHE A 9 -12.38 4.08 -12.16
CA PHE A 9 -11.09 4.73 -11.98
C PHE A 9 -10.06 3.74 -11.41
N PRO A 10 -8.76 3.91 -11.71
CA PRO A 10 -7.72 3.10 -11.08
C PRO A 10 -7.71 3.28 -9.56
N GLN A 11 -7.61 2.18 -8.81
CA GLN A 11 -7.65 2.18 -7.34
C GLN A 11 -6.58 3.10 -6.72
N GLY A 12 -5.34 3.00 -7.17
CA GLY A 12 -4.25 3.85 -6.71
C GLY A 12 -4.52 5.34 -6.98
N PHE A 13 -5.05 5.67 -8.16
CA PHE A 13 -5.41 7.05 -8.48
C PHE A 13 -6.49 7.60 -7.56
N ALA A 14 -7.54 6.82 -7.29
CA ALA A 14 -8.60 7.22 -6.38
C ALA A 14 -8.05 7.51 -4.97
N ALA A 15 -7.14 6.66 -4.47
CA ALA A 15 -6.52 6.82 -3.15
C ALA A 15 -5.78 8.17 -2.94
N VAL A 16 -5.39 8.82 -4.04
CA VAL A 16 -4.65 10.10 -4.00
C VAL A 16 -5.39 11.25 -4.67
N ALA A 17 -6.58 11.01 -5.22
CA ALA A 17 -7.32 11.99 -6.03
C ALA A 17 -7.59 13.32 -5.30
N ALA A 18 -7.82 13.26 -4.00
CA ALA A 18 -8.01 14.43 -3.14
C ALA A 18 -6.72 15.25 -2.96
N ASN A 19 -5.57 14.58 -2.97
CA ASN A 19 -4.26 15.14 -2.60
C ASN A 19 -3.28 15.22 -3.78
N LEU A 20 -3.76 15.05 -5.03
CA LEU A 20 -2.93 15.12 -6.24
C LEU A 20 -2.05 16.38 -6.33
N ARG A 21 -2.46 17.48 -5.67
CA ARG A 21 -1.70 18.74 -5.63
C ARG A 21 -0.32 18.58 -4.97
N ASP A 22 -0.19 17.63 -4.06
CA ASP A 22 1.03 17.37 -3.28
C ASP A 22 2.08 16.58 -4.09
N PHE A 23 1.66 15.92 -5.18
CA PHE A 23 2.49 15.12 -6.08
C PHE A 23 3.24 16.02 -7.08
N THR A 24 4.10 16.90 -6.57
CA THR A 24 5.01 17.75 -7.37
C THR A 24 6.27 16.97 -7.76
N GLY A 25 6.88 17.28 -8.91
CA GLY A 25 8.01 16.51 -9.42
C GLY A 25 7.64 15.08 -9.86
N THR A 26 8.61 14.18 -9.78
CA THR A 26 8.44 12.75 -10.10
C THR A 26 8.11 11.98 -8.83
N ASN A 27 7.00 11.25 -8.85
CA ASN A 27 6.53 10.49 -7.69
C ASN A 27 6.12 9.08 -8.12
N MET A 28 6.27 8.14 -7.20
CA MET A 28 5.73 6.80 -7.33
C MET A 28 4.71 6.55 -6.23
N LEU A 29 3.55 6.02 -6.60
CA LEU A 29 2.52 5.54 -5.69
C LEU A 29 2.62 4.01 -5.60
N CYS A 30 2.59 3.49 -4.39
CA CYS A 30 2.55 2.08 -4.05
C CYS A 30 1.31 1.82 -3.17
N ASP A 31 0.27 1.22 -3.75
CA ASP A 31 -0.95 0.82 -3.04
C ASP A 31 -0.89 -0.66 -2.68
N ILE A 32 -0.72 -0.96 -1.40
CA ILE A 32 -0.56 -2.32 -0.89
C ILE A 32 -1.88 -2.78 -0.29
N GLY A 33 -2.59 -3.62 -1.06
CA GLY A 33 -3.78 -4.32 -0.63
C GLY A 33 -3.46 -5.70 -0.04
N ASN A 34 -4.53 -6.47 0.22
CA ASN A 34 -4.39 -7.81 0.78
C ASN A 34 -3.71 -8.79 -0.20
N GLY A 35 -4.19 -8.85 -1.44
CA GLY A 35 -3.66 -9.79 -2.45
C GLY A 35 -2.62 -9.19 -3.40
N THR A 36 -2.69 -7.88 -3.62
CA THR A 36 -1.91 -7.19 -4.66
C THR A 36 -1.23 -5.94 -4.13
N MET A 37 -0.17 -5.54 -4.84
CA MET A 37 0.49 -4.26 -4.73
C MET A 37 0.42 -3.57 -6.09
N ASN A 38 -0.21 -2.40 -6.15
CA ASN A 38 -0.28 -1.61 -7.37
C ASN A 38 0.78 -0.51 -7.33
N VAL A 39 1.51 -0.33 -8.44
CA VAL A 39 2.52 0.72 -8.60
C VAL A 39 2.07 1.68 -9.69
N MET A 40 2.18 2.98 -9.46
CA MET A 40 1.78 4.01 -10.42
C MET A 40 2.74 5.19 -10.37
N TYR A 41 3.18 5.66 -11.53
CA TYR A 41 3.91 6.91 -11.64
C TYR A 41 2.95 8.11 -11.64
N ILE A 42 3.33 9.16 -10.92
CA ILE A 42 2.63 10.44 -10.89
C ILE A 42 3.67 11.56 -11.06
N ASN A 43 3.66 12.18 -12.25
CA ASN A 43 4.60 13.25 -12.61
C ASN A 43 3.85 14.57 -12.70
N GLU A 44 4.33 15.58 -11.99
CA GLU A 44 3.73 16.92 -11.98
C GLU A 44 2.20 16.86 -11.80
N ARG A 45 1.77 16.12 -10.78
CA ARG A 45 0.37 15.93 -10.37
C ARG A 45 -0.48 15.13 -11.36
N ARG A 46 0.13 14.46 -12.33
CA ARG A 46 -0.56 13.68 -13.36
C ARG A 46 -0.11 12.21 -13.33
N PRO A 47 -1.05 11.26 -13.24
CA PRO A 47 -0.73 9.85 -13.46
C PRO A 47 -0.12 9.63 -14.84
N VAL A 48 0.84 8.71 -14.93
CA VAL A 48 1.44 8.28 -16.20
C VAL A 48 0.79 6.94 -16.58
N PRO A 49 -0.16 6.92 -17.55
CA PRO A 49 -0.96 5.73 -17.83
C PRO A 49 -0.14 4.49 -18.18
N ASP A 50 0.94 4.67 -18.94
CA ASP A 50 1.80 3.57 -19.40
C ASP A 50 2.76 3.05 -18.32
N LYS A 51 2.80 3.70 -17.15
CA LYS A 51 3.63 3.31 -16.00
C LYS A 51 2.76 2.97 -14.79
N CYS A 52 1.83 2.06 -15.01
CA CYS A 52 0.94 1.48 -14.00
C CYS A 52 1.09 -0.05 -13.99
N TYR A 53 1.44 -0.62 -12.84
CA TYR A 53 1.78 -2.03 -12.72
C TYR A 53 1.01 -2.69 -11.56
N MET A 54 0.70 -3.97 -11.71
CA MET A 54 0.09 -4.79 -10.68
C MET A 54 1.02 -5.95 -10.34
N GLU A 55 1.41 -6.02 -9.07
CA GLU A 55 2.19 -7.09 -8.50
C GLU A 55 1.30 -7.98 -7.64
N LYS A 56 1.40 -9.31 -7.80
CA LYS A 56 0.75 -10.28 -6.90
C LYS A 56 1.54 -10.41 -5.59
N PHE A 57 1.70 -9.30 -4.89
CA PHE A 57 2.59 -9.16 -3.73
C PHE A 57 1.97 -8.28 -2.64
N GLY A 58 0.81 -8.69 -2.12
CA GLY A 58 0.07 -7.98 -1.07
C GLY A 58 0.45 -8.41 0.35
N THR A 59 -0.34 -8.00 1.35
CA THR A 59 -0.08 -8.34 2.76
C THR A 59 -0.32 -9.82 3.08
N HIS A 60 -1.17 -10.50 2.32
CA HIS A 60 -1.51 -11.90 2.56
C HIS A 60 -0.30 -12.83 2.38
N GLN A 61 0.51 -12.58 1.36
CA GLN A 61 1.72 -13.36 1.12
C GLN A 61 2.75 -13.17 2.24
N CYS A 62 2.82 -11.98 2.86
CA CYS A 62 3.61 -11.74 4.06
C CYS A 62 3.13 -12.61 5.24
N MET A 63 1.81 -12.65 5.48
CA MET A 63 1.20 -13.50 6.50
C MET A 63 1.54 -14.98 6.29
N LEU A 64 1.44 -15.47 5.05
CA LEU A 64 1.79 -16.86 4.71
C LEU A 64 3.27 -17.16 4.98
N ALA A 65 4.17 -16.27 4.56
CA ALA A 65 5.62 -16.42 4.79
C ALA A 65 5.95 -16.47 6.30
N ILE A 66 5.31 -15.63 7.11
CA ILE A 66 5.50 -15.64 8.56
C ILE A 66 5.00 -16.95 9.18
N ARG A 67 3.81 -17.43 8.77
CA ARG A 67 3.26 -18.70 9.26
C ARG A 67 4.19 -19.87 8.95
N GLU A 68 4.69 -19.92 7.72
CA GLU A 68 5.65 -20.94 7.29
C GLU A 68 6.95 -20.86 8.10
N SER A 69 7.51 -19.66 8.26
CA SER A 69 8.75 -19.43 9.02
C SER A 69 8.62 -19.89 10.47
N VAL A 70 7.53 -19.52 11.15
CA VAL A 70 7.28 -19.90 12.55
C VAL A 70 7.05 -21.41 12.68
N LEU A 71 6.30 -22.02 11.76
CA LEU A 71 6.07 -23.46 11.75
C LEU A 71 7.39 -24.22 11.56
N ARG A 72 8.21 -23.78 10.59
CA ARG A 72 9.51 -24.39 10.28
C ARG A 72 10.49 -24.28 11.45
N GLN A 73 10.57 -23.13 12.10
CA GLN A 73 11.54 -22.88 13.16
C GLN A 73 11.13 -23.50 14.52
N PHE A 74 9.84 -23.52 14.83
CA PHE A 74 9.37 -23.84 16.19
C PHE A 74 8.36 -24.99 16.25
N GLY A 75 7.89 -25.52 15.12
CA GLY A 75 6.83 -26.54 15.08
C GLY A 75 5.50 -26.06 15.66
N LYS A 76 5.23 -24.75 15.61
CA LYS A 76 4.04 -24.12 16.19
C LYS A 76 3.26 -23.33 15.16
N VAL A 77 1.95 -23.29 15.36
CA VAL A 77 1.03 -22.43 14.60
C VAL A 77 0.61 -21.29 15.52
N LEU A 78 0.88 -20.05 15.10
CA LEU A 78 0.38 -18.87 15.77
C LEU A 78 -0.97 -18.45 15.17
N ASP A 79 -1.79 -17.83 16.01
CA ASP A 79 -3.04 -17.23 15.58
C ASP A 79 -2.80 -16.02 14.66
N ASN A 80 -3.65 -15.86 13.65
CA ASN A 80 -3.52 -14.78 12.67
C ASN A 80 -3.64 -13.41 13.33
N ALA A 81 -4.53 -13.21 14.30
CA ALA A 81 -4.68 -11.91 14.95
C ALA A 81 -3.43 -11.50 15.73
N THR A 82 -2.68 -12.49 16.26
CA THR A 82 -1.38 -12.25 16.89
C THR A 82 -0.35 -11.76 15.89
N ILE A 83 -0.22 -12.44 14.74
CA ILE A 83 0.71 -12.02 13.67
C ILE A 83 0.29 -10.64 13.13
N GLU A 84 -0.99 -10.43 12.85
CA GLU A 84 -1.52 -9.14 12.38
C GLU A 84 -1.22 -8.00 13.36
N ARG A 85 -1.30 -8.25 14.67
CA ARG A 85 -0.95 -7.26 15.69
C ARG A 85 0.53 -6.88 15.60
N VAL A 86 1.43 -7.86 15.44
CA VAL A 86 2.86 -7.57 15.22
C VAL A 86 3.05 -6.79 13.92
N LEU A 87 2.41 -7.21 12.82
CA LEU A 87 2.56 -6.55 11.52
C LEU A 87 2.09 -5.10 11.54
N ARG A 88 0.97 -4.83 12.23
CA ARG A 88 0.36 -3.49 12.31
C ARG A 88 1.09 -2.56 13.28
N HIS A 89 1.58 -3.08 14.40
CA HIS A 89 2.12 -2.25 15.50
C HIS A 89 3.60 -2.45 15.80
N GLY A 90 4.26 -3.38 15.10
CA GLY A 90 5.65 -3.77 15.34
C GLY A 90 5.88 -4.60 16.62
N LYS A 91 4.84 -4.87 17.42
CA LYS A 91 4.94 -5.56 18.71
C LYS A 91 3.67 -6.34 19.06
N ALA A 92 3.82 -7.37 19.88
CA ALA A 92 2.72 -8.10 20.52
C ALA A 92 3.22 -8.72 21.83
N ASP A 93 2.29 -9.06 22.73
CA ASP A 93 2.59 -9.78 23.96
C ASP A 93 2.70 -11.28 23.68
N ILE A 94 3.88 -11.68 23.20
CA ILE A 94 4.26 -13.06 22.87
C ILE A 94 5.73 -13.28 23.22
N ALA A 95 6.14 -14.54 23.35
CA ALA A 95 7.54 -14.87 23.60
C ALA A 95 8.47 -14.25 22.54
N ASP A 96 9.59 -13.67 22.99
CA ASP A 96 10.52 -12.92 22.14
C ASP A 96 11.00 -13.68 20.91
N ARG A 97 11.22 -14.98 21.02
CA ARG A 97 11.62 -15.82 19.87
C ARG A 97 10.62 -15.76 18.70
N TYR A 98 9.32 -15.69 19.00
CA TYR A 98 8.29 -15.58 17.97
C TYR A 98 8.22 -14.17 17.42
N LEU A 99 8.35 -13.17 18.29
CA LEU A 99 8.39 -11.77 17.88
C LEU A 99 9.56 -11.53 16.92
N THR A 100 10.76 -12.02 17.24
CA THR A 100 11.95 -11.93 16.41
C THR A 100 11.73 -12.60 15.05
N ALA A 101 11.25 -13.85 15.01
CA ALA A 101 11.01 -14.54 13.74
C ALA A 101 9.98 -13.83 12.85
N ILE A 102 8.92 -13.27 13.44
CA ILE A 102 7.93 -12.46 12.70
C ILE A 102 8.57 -11.19 12.15
N ARG A 103 9.33 -10.46 12.96
CA ARG A 103 9.98 -9.20 12.56
C ARG A 103 11.00 -9.42 11.45
N GLU A 104 11.83 -10.46 11.55
CA GLU A 104 12.82 -10.80 10.53
C GLU A 104 12.14 -11.14 9.20
N THR A 105 11.14 -12.02 9.24
CA THR A 105 10.40 -12.42 8.03
C THR A 105 9.65 -11.23 7.41
N ALA A 106 9.07 -10.35 8.22
CA ALA A 106 8.41 -9.13 7.73
C ALA A 106 9.42 -8.13 7.12
N THR A 107 10.61 -7.98 7.72
CA THR A 107 11.68 -7.12 7.21
C THR A 107 12.20 -7.63 5.85
N GLU A 108 12.39 -8.93 5.71
CA GLU A 108 12.73 -9.56 4.43
C GLU A 108 11.62 -9.36 3.39
N TYR A 109 10.36 -9.52 3.80
CA TYR A 109 9.21 -9.31 2.92
C TYR A 109 9.15 -7.86 2.40
N VAL A 110 9.34 -6.87 3.28
CA VAL A 110 9.37 -5.44 2.89
C VAL A 110 10.58 -5.13 2.01
N SER A 111 11.72 -5.78 2.23
CA SER A 111 12.86 -5.68 1.29
C SER A 111 12.48 -6.17 -0.11
N GLY A 112 11.65 -7.21 -0.19
CA GLY A 112 11.04 -7.69 -1.44
C GLY A 112 10.03 -6.72 -2.08
N ILE A 113 9.36 -5.87 -1.29
CA ILE A 113 8.54 -4.76 -1.80
C ILE A 113 9.44 -3.75 -2.50
N PHE A 114 10.48 -3.26 -1.81
CA PHE A 114 11.39 -2.26 -2.37
C PHE A 114 12.18 -2.79 -3.58
N ARG A 115 12.50 -4.09 -3.61
CA ARG A 115 13.11 -4.71 -4.80
C ARG A 115 12.20 -4.57 -6.03
N ARG A 116 10.90 -4.86 -5.89
CA ARG A 116 9.93 -4.71 -6.98
C ARG A 116 9.72 -3.25 -7.36
N LEU A 117 9.70 -2.34 -6.39
CA LEU A 117 9.64 -0.90 -6.70
C LEU A 117 10.84 -0.49 -7.56
N ARG A 118 12.07 -0.95 -7.24
CA ARG A 118 13.27 -0.70 -8.04
C ARG A 118 13.23 -1.35 -9.43
N GLU A 119 12.61 -2.53 -9.56
CA GLU A 119 12.36 -3.16 -10.87
C GLU A 119 11.44 -2.28 -11.74
N HIS A 120 10.56 -1.51 -11.12
CA HIS A 120 9.76 -0.46 -11.76
C HIS A 120 10.43 0.91 -11.73
N GLU A 121 11.77 0.95 -11.70
CA GLU A 121 12.63 2.14 -11.77
C GLU A 121 12.55 3.11 -10.57
N TYR A 122 12.05 2.66 -9.40
CA TYR A 122 12.08 3.47 -8.18
C TYR A 122 13.50 3.86 -7.76
N ASP A 123 13.71 5.14 -7.52
CA ASP A 123 14.91 5.75 -6.97
C ASP A 123 14.51 6.90 -6.02
N SER A 124 15.00 6.85 -4.77
CA SER A 124 14.71 7.85 -3.74
C SER A 124 15.39 9.19 -3.96
N GLU A 125 16.45 9.26 -4.78
CA GLU A 125 17.15 10.52 -5.07
C GLU A 125 16.27 11.48 -5.90
N PRO A 126 15.71 11.07 -7.06
CA PRO A 126 14.84 11.93 -7.86
C PRO A 126 13.36 11.83 -7.49
N MET A 127 12.91 10.80 -6.77
CA MET A 127 11.49 10.54 -6.55
C MET A 127 11.07 10.49 -5.09
N LYS A 128 9.79 10.79 -4.86
CA LYS A 128 9.09 10.49 -3.62
C LYS A 128 8.22 9.24 -3.80
N LEU A 129 8.21 8.38 -2.78
CA LEU A 129 7.32 7.23 -2.71
C LEU A 129 6.12 7.56 -1.82
N TYR A 130 4.93 7.36 -2.34
CA TYR A 130 3.69 7.41 -1.58
C TYR A 130 3.22 5.99 -1.34
N VAL A 131 3.11 5.57 -0.09
CA VAL A 131 2.62 4.23 0.28
C VAL A 131 1.22 4.38 0.86
N VAL A 132 0.27 3.67 0.26
CA VAL A 132 -1.14 3.71 0.64
C VAL A 132 -1.68 2.29 0.81
N GLY A 133 -2.92 2.19 1.29
CA GLY A 133 -3.59 0.91 1.52
C GLY A 133 -3.24 0.28 2.86
N GLY A 134 -3.89 -0.86 3.17
CA GLY A 134 -3.75 -1.53 4.47
C GLY A 134 -2.35 -2.08 4.74
N GLY A 135 -1.57 -2.35 3.69
CA GLY A 135 -0.19 -2.82 3.79
C GLY A 135 0.85 -1.74 4.06
N SER A 136 0.47 -0.46 4.08
CA SER A 136 1.35 0.66 4.42
C SER A 136 2.05 0.48 5.77
N CYS A 137 1.36 -0.13 6.75
CA CYS A 137 1.91 -0.42 8.07
C CYS A 137 3.11 -1.38 8.04
N LEU A 138 3.16 -2.32 7.07
CA LEU A 138 4.32 -3.21 6.91
C LEU A 138 5.56 -2.41 6.59
N VAL A 139 5.46 -1.56 5.57
CA VAL A 139 6.56 -0.70 5.14
C VAL A 139 6.96 0.23 6.29
N LYS A 140 6.00 0.87 6.95
CA LYS A 140 6.26 1.79 8.07
C LYS A 140 6.99 1.14 9.25
N ASN A 141 6.69 -0.12 9.56
CA ASN A 141 7.23 -0.81 10.75
C ASN A 141 8.51 -1.61 10.48
N PHE A 142 8.71 -2.11 9.26
CA PHE A 142 9.78 -3.05 8.92
C PHE A 142 10.60 -2.64 7.69
N GLY A 143 10.30 -1.50 7.09
CA GLY A 143 11.04 -0.98 5.95
C GLY A 143 12.31 -0.24 6.37
N ASP A 144 13.33 -0.38 5.55
CA ASP A 144 14.52 0.48 5.55
C ASP A 144 14.45 1.40 4.34
N TYR A 145 14.29 2.70 4.58
CA TYR A 145 14.08 3.71 3.55
C TYR A 145 14.42 5.13 4.04
N GLU A 146 14.69 6.00 3.08
CA GLU A 146 14.92 7.44 3.29
C GLU A 146 13.62 8.10 3.80
N LYS A 147 13.55 8.40 5.11
CA LYS A 147 12.32 8.89 5.77
C LYS A 147 11.76 10.18 5.16
N GLY A 148 12.62 11.05 4.62
CA GLY A 148 12.21 12.29 3.94
C GLY A 148 11.61 12.08 2.54
N ARG A 149 11.72 10.86 1.98
CA ARG A 149 11.29 10.52 0.62
C ARG A 149 10.09 9.58 0.58
N VAL A 150 9.70 8.99 1.71
CA VAL A 150 8.55 8.08 1.78
C VAL A 150 7.42 8.72 2.60
N ILE A 151 6.25 8.84 1.99
CA ILE A 151 5.06 9.44 2.58
C ILE A 151 3.99 8.35 2.72
N PHE A 152 3.37 8.28 3.90
CA PHE A 152 2.32 7.31 4.19
C PHE A 152 0.96 7.99 4.20
N ASN A 153 -0.01 7.39 3.52
CA ASN A 153 -1.41 7.71 3.75
C ASN A 153 -2.03 6.64 4.65
N ASP A 154 -2.19 6.98 5.93
CA ASP A 154 -2.76 6.08 6.95
C ASP A 154 -4.30 6.00 6.87
N ASP A 155 -4.95 6.77 5.97
CA ASP A 155 -6.40 6.71 5.76
C ASP A 155 -6.78 5.48 4.94
N ILE A 156 -7.20 4.41 5.63
CA ILE A 156 -7.67 3.15 5.02
C ILE A 156 -8.83 3.39 4.03
N CYS A 157 -9.60 4.46 4.23
CA CYS A 157 -10.73 4.80 3.38
C CYS A 157 -10.35 5.75 2.22
N ALA A 158 -9.07 6.09 2.04
CA ALA A 158 -8.62 7.06 1.03
C ALA A 158 -9.14 6.73 -0.39
N THR A 159 -9.10 5.46 -0.78
CA THR A 159 -9.61 4.99 -2.07
C THR A 159 -11.11 5.22 -2.21
N ALA A 160 -11.89 4.85 -1.19
CA ALA A 160 -13.35 5.00 -1.22
C ALA A 160 -13.76 6.48 -1.27
N LYS A 161 -13.14 7.32 -0.43
CA LYS A 161 -13.31 8.79 -0.45
C LYS A 161 -12.90 9.38 -1.80
N GLY A 162 -11.86 8.82 -2.41
CA GLY A 162 -11.42 9.16 -3.75
C GLY A 162 -12.47 8.92 -4.82
N TYR A 163 -13.08 7.72 -4.82
CA TYR A 163 -14.18 7.40 -5.75
C TYR A 163 -15.39 8.31 -5.54
N GLU A 164 -15.77 8.57 -4.29
CA GLU A 164 -16.85 9.51 -3.95
C GLU A 164 -16.57 10.91 -4.53
N LEU A 165 -15.38 11.47 -4.26
CA LEU A 165 -14.96 12.76 -4.80
C LEU A 165 -14.98 12.81 -6.34
N LEU A 166 -14.50 11.75 -7.00
CA LEU A 166 -14.45 11.66 -8.45
C LEU A 166 -15.86 11.59 -9.05
N ALA A 167 -16.75 10.81 -8.44
CA ALA A 167 -18.16 10.71 -8.83
C ALA A 167 -18.88 12.06 -8.67
N GLU A 168 -18.75 12.72 -7.50
CA GLU A 168 -19.35 14.05 -7.26
C GLU A 168 -18.89 15.08 -8.30
N ARG A 169 -17.59 15.13 -8.59
CA ARG A 169 -17.04 16.07 -9.58
C ARG A 169 -17.61 15.82 -10.98
N ARG A 170 -17.86 14.56 -11.33
CA ARG A 170 -18.45 14.21 -12.62
C ARG A 170 -19.93 14.59 -12.69
N MET A 171 -20.70 14.32 -11.65
CA MET A 171 -22.09 14.76 -11.55
C MET A 171 -22.22 16.29 -11.67
N ARG A 172 -21.34 17.05 -11.01
CA ARG A 172 -21.32 18.52 -11.12
C ARG A 172 -20.97 19.01 -12.52
N LYS A 173 -20.01 18.38 -13.21
CA LYS A 173 -19.62 18.75 -14.58
C LYS A 173 -20.67 18.40 -15.63
N ALA A 174 -21.44 17.33 -15.42
CA ALA A 174 -22.55 16.94 -16.29
C ALA A 174 -23.79 17.85 -16.13
N GLY A 175 -23.72 18.91 -15.31
CA GLY A 175 -24.83 19.83 -15.09
C GLY A 175 -25.93 19.26 -14.21
N GLY A 176 -25.59 18.42 -13.22
CA GLY A 176 -26.55 17.76 -12.34
C GLY A 176 -27.60 18.71 -11.77
N ILE A 177 -28.82 18.58 -12.29
CA ILE A 177 -30.08 19.03 -11.70
C ILE A 177 -30.17 18.40 -10.30
N VAL A 178 -30.31 19.25 -9.29
CA VAL A 178 -30.80 18.88 -7.95
C VAL A 178 -32.32 18.93 -7.98
#